data_AF-L7LCC7-F1
#
_entry.id   AF-L7LCC7-F1
#
_cell.length_a   1.000
_cell.length_b   1.000
_cell.length_c   1.000
_cell.angle_alpha   90.00
_cell.angle_beta   90.00
_cell.angle_gamma   90.00
#
_symmetry.space_group_name_H-M   'P 1'
#
loop_
_entity.id
_entity.type
_entity.pdbx_description
1 polymer ?
#
loop_
_entity_poly.entity_id
_entity_poly.type
_entity_poly.pdbx_seq_one_letter_code
_entity_poly.pdbx_strand_id
1 'polypeptide(L)'
;MAGSDAGHAFTALGLAARFAAAGDETVVYTGTRWTQAGARRGLTVRELPGLTARDDEDDTDAGAKLSTRAARMAVELAPLLAVDAPDLVICDAITLAGGWAAELVGIPWIELSPHPLYEQSRGLPPIGAGLAVGTGLRGRLRDRVLRALSAPAEARGRAQRAAARRSIGLSAVPAPAARFVATLPGLEEPRPDWPSWTHLIGPQFFEPTDDEFPVPAGSGPLIVVCPSTAQSGNDEMARAALGALAQLSAAVPLRVVYSALEAPAGLDEVPEALIAGLGRQDRILAQADLVICGGGHGLLAKALSAGVPAVVIPGGGDQWELACRVQRAGAGVRVRPADRDAVAAAVGRVLDDPGYAQAAAAIAATVSQTHDPVLVAHRIIEEAA
;
A
#
# COMPACT_ATOMS: atom_id res chain seq x y z
N MET A 1 4.95 1.64 -13.97
CA MET A 1 6.27 1.19 -13.46
C MET A 1 6.25 1.19 -11.95
N ALA A 2 6.77 0.13 -11.32
CA ALA A 2 6.76 0.00 -9.87
C ALA A 2 7.89 -0.90 -9.36
N GLY A 3 8.26 -0.71 -8.09
CA GLY A 3 9.20 -1.56 -7.38
C GLY A 3 8.72 -3.01 -7.32
N SER A 4 9.63 -3.92 -6.96
CA SER A 4 9.34 -5.35 -6.95
C SER A 4 8.36 -5.75 -5.85
N ASP A 5 8.30 -5.02 -4.74
CA ASP A 5 7.43 -5.28 -3.59
C ASP A 5 5.95 -5.41 -3.95
N ALA A 6 5.29 -6.43 -3.39
CA ALA A 6 3.92 -6.78 -3.74
C ALA A 6 2.96 -5.59 -3.63
N GLY A 7 3.09 -4.76 -2.58
CA GLY A 7 2.28 -3.55 -2.40
C GLY A 7 2.39 -2.53 -3.53
N HIS A 8 3.53 -2.47 -4.21
CA HIS A 8 3.78 -1.56 -5.33
C HIS A 8 3.45 -2.24 -6.67
N ALA A 9 3.97 -3.44 -6.90
CA ALA A 9 3.78 -4.19 -8.12
C ALA A 9 2.30 -4.56 -8.36
N PHE A 10 1.56 -4.99 -7.34
CA PHE A 10 0.16 -5.37 -7.49
C PHE A 10 -0.73 -4.15 -7.79
N THR A 11 -0.44 -3.01 -7.19
CA THR A 11 -1.14 -1.76 -7.53
C THR A 11 -0.91 -1.39 -9.00
N ALA A 12 0.33 -1.47 -9.48
CA ALA A 12 0.64 -1.18 -10.88
C ALA A 12 0.04 -2.20 -11.86
N LEU A 13 0.04 -3.49 -11.52
CA LEU A 13 -0.58 -4.54 -12.34
C LEU A 13 -2.11 -4.42 -12.36
N GLY A 14 -2.74 -4.10 -11.22
CA GLY A 14 -4.18 -3.84 -11.14
C GLY A 14 -4.59 -2.62 -11.97
N LEU A 15 -3.78 -1.55 -11.92
CA LEU A 15 -3.99 -0.39 -12.76
C LEU A 15 -3.83 -0.73 -14.25
N ALA A 16 -2.77 -1.43 -14.62
CA ALA A 16 -2.54 -1.86 -16.01
C ALA A 16 -3.68 -2.74 -16.55
N ALA A 17 -4.23 -3.66 -15.73
CA ALA A 17 -5.39 -4.45 -16.11
C ALA A 17 -6.62 -3.58 -16.39
N ARG A 18 -6.81 -2.48 -15.65
CA ARG A 18 -7.91 -1.53 -15.90
C ARG A 18 -7.75 -0.79 -17.23
N PHE A 19 -6.55 -0.33 -17.55
CA PHE A 19 -6.24 0.29 -18.86
C PHE A 19 -6.38 -0.72 -20.01
N ALA A 20 -5.86 -1.93 -19.85
CA ALA A 20 -6.03 -3.00 -20.85
C ALA A 20 -7.51 -3.34 -21.09
N ALA A 21 -8.34 -3.35 -20.05
CA ALA A 21 -9.79 -3.55 -20.17
C ALA A 21 -10.51 -2.39 -20.88
N ALA A 22 -9.93 -1.18 -20.87
CA ALA A 22 -10.41 -0.02 -21.61
C ALA A 22 -9.93 0.01 -23.08
N GLY A 23 -9.07 -0.94 -23.48
CA GLY A 23 -8.55 -1.07 -24.84
C GLY A 23 -7.14 -0.48 -25.04
N ASP A 24 -6.50 0.01 -23.98
CA ASP A 24 -5.15 0.55 -24.06
C ASP A 24 -4.08 -0.56 -24.11
N GLU A 25 -2.98 -0.32 -24.84
CA GLU A 25 -1.80 -1.17 -24.77
C GLU A 25 -1.03 -0.88 -23.48
N THR A 26 -0.71 -1.92 -22.69
CA THR A 26 -0.06 -1.75 -21.39
C THR A 26 1.18 -2.62 -21.23
N VAL A 27 2.23 -2.00 -20.70
CA VAL A 27 3.48 -2.67 -20.33
C VAL A 27 3.85 -2.29 -18.90
N VAL A 28 4.00 -3.29 -18.03
CA VAL A 28 4.37 -3.07 -16.62
C VAL A 28 5.85 -3.38 -16.42
N TYR A 29 6.65 -2.35 -16.17
CA TYR A 29 8.02 -2.50 -15.71
C TYR A 29 8.07 -2.70 -14.18
N THR A 30 8.54 -3.86 -13.73
CA THR A 30 8.73 -4.22 -12.30
C THR A 30 9.75 -5.37 -12.16
N GLY A 31 9.82 -6.02 -10.99
CA GLY A 31 10.65 -7.22 -10.79
C GLY A 31 10.09 -8.46 -11.50
N THR A 32 10.97 -9.31 -12.01
CA THR A 32 10.64 -10.51 -12.82
C THR A 32 9.83 -11.58 -12.08
N ARG A 33 9.79 -11.55 -10.75
CA ARG A 33 8.98 -12.49 -9.95
C ARG A 33 7.48 -12.44 -10.26
N TRP A 34 6.99 -11.34 -10.82
CA TRP A 34 5.57 -11.18 -11.16
C TRP A 34 5.25 -11.45 -12.63
N THR A 35 6.25 -11.77 -13.47
CA THR A 35 6.06 -11.95 -14.91
C THR A 35 5.02 -13.03 -15.22
N GLN A 36 5.11 -14.20 -14.57
CA GLN A 36 4.16 -15.28 -14.79
C GLN A 36 2.74 -14.91 -14.33
N ALA A 37 2.61 -14.21 -13.19
CA ALA A 37 1.32 -13.77 -12.67
C ALA A 37 0.67 -12.72 -13.60
N GLY A 38 1.44 -11.75 -14.09
CA GLY A 38 0.96 -10.76 -15.06
C GLY A 38 0.53 -11.40 -16.38
N ALA A 39 1.33 -12.31 -16.92
CA ALA A 39 1.02 -13.02 -18.16
C ALA A 39 -0.28 -13.83 -18.08
N ARG A 40 -0.56 -14.47 -16.93
CA ARG A 40 -1.86 -15.14 -16.68
C ARG A 40 -3.06 -14.20 -16.76
N ARG A 41 -2.85 -12.89 -16.54
CA ARG A 41 -3.88 -11.85 -16.65
C ARG A 41 -3.83 -11.10 -18.00
N GLY A 42 -3.09 -11.60 -18.99
CA GLY A 42 -2.94 -10.96 -20.29
C GLY A 42 -2.09 -9.69 -20.27
N LEU A 43 -1.32 -9.45 -19.19
CA LEU A 43 -0.46 -8.28 -19.05
C LEU A 43 0.96 -8.59 -19.51
N THR A 44 1.57 -7.62 -20.18
CA THR A 44 2.99 -7.69 -20.54
C THR A 44 3.81 -7.11 -19.38
N VAL A 45 4.68 -7.94 -18.79
CA VAL A 45 5.58 -7.54 -17.71
C VAL A 45 7.02 -7.58 -18.20
N ARG A 46 7.75 -6.49 -18.01
CA ARG A 46 9.18 -6.38 -18.34
C ARG A 46 9.98 -6.10 -17.07
N GLU A 47 11.22 -6.56 -17.06
CA GLU A 47 12.15 -6.24 -15.98
C GLU A 47 12.42 -4.73 -15.97
N LEU A 48 12.32 -4.11 -14.80
CA LEU A 48 12.73 -2.73 -14.60
C LEU A 48 14.25 -2.67 -14.41
N PRO A 49 15.02 -2.06 -15.35
CA PRO A 49 16.47 -2.03 -15.27
C PRO A 49 16.98 -1.35 -14.00
N GLY A 50 18.04 -1.90 -13.42
CA GLY A 50 18.71 -1.34 -12.25
C GLY A 50 17.85 -1.35 -10.98
N LEU A 51 16.78 -2.16 -10.90
CA LEU A 51 15.94 -2.22 -9.69
C LEU A 51 16.69 -2.82 -8.48
N THR A 52 17.59 -3.77 -8.72
CA THR A 52 18.41 -4.38 -7.67
C THR A 52 19.47 -3.39 -7.17
N ALA A 53 19.66 -3.36 -5.85
CA ALA A 53 20.72 -2.59 -5.21
C ALA A 53 22.10 -3.07 -5.69
N ARG A 54 23.04 -2.14 -5.90
CA ARG A 54 24.46 -2.49 -6.09
C ARG A 54 25.17 -2.48 -4.73
N ASP A 55 26.29 -3.20 -4.62
CA ASP A 55 27.04 -3.36 -3.37
C ASP A 55 27.60 -2.03 -2.83
N ASP A 56 27.76 -1.02 -3.68
CA ASP A 56 28.23 0.33 -3.35
C ASP A 56 27.10 1.30 -2.97
N GLU A 57 25.84 0.85 -2.99
CA GLU A 57 24.68 1.68 -2.63
C GLU A 57 24.33 1.58 -1.15
N ASP A 58 24.15 2.74 -0.52
CA ASP A 58 23.71 2.83 0.87
C ASP A 58 22.19 2.73 0.99
N ASP A 59 21.72 1.52 1.29
CA ASP A 59 20.29 1.24 1.53
C ASP A 59 19.80 1.72 2.90
N THR A 60 20.70 2.22 3.77
CA THR A 60 20.37 2.78 5.09
C THR A 60 20.01 4.27 5.03
N ASP A 61 20.49 5.00 4.01
CA ASP A 61 20.06 6.37 3.72
C ASP A 61 18.90 6.37 2.71
N ALA A 62 17.73 6.85 3.15
CA ALA A 62 16.53 6.90 2.30
C ALA A 62 16.73 7.78 1.06
N GLY A 63 17.58 8.81 1.13
CA GLY A 63 17.91 9.67 -0.01
C GLY A 63 18.72 8.92 -1.07
N ALA A 64 19.76 8.20 -0.66
CA ALA A 64 20.57 7.36 -1.54
C ALA A 64 19.72 6.25 -2.17
N LYS A 65 18.96 5.52 -1.35
CA LYS A 65 18.08 4.44 -1.78
C LYS A 65 17.00 4.89 -2.78
N LEU A 66 16.32 6.01 -2.53
CA LEU A 66 15.17 6.44 -3.33
C LEU A 66 15.55 7.39 -4.46
N SER A 67 16.57 8.23 -4.31
CA SER A 67 16.91 9.28 -5.28
C SER A 67 18.14 8.93 -6.12
N THR A 68 19.26 8.55 -5.50
CA THR A 68 20.49 8.23 -6.25
C THR A 68 20.30 7.00 -7.12
N ARG A 69 19.71 5.92 -6.58
CA ARG A 69 19.34 4.74 -7.36
C ARG A 69 18.39 5.08 -8.51
N ALA A 70 17.38 5.91 -8.25
CA ALA A 70 16.43 6.32 -9.28
C ALA A 70 17.07 7.08 -10.43
N ALA A 71 18.07 7.93 -10.15
CA ALA A 71 18.82 8.63 -11.20
C ALA A 71 19.52 7.66 -12.15
N ARG A 72 20.23 6.67 -11.60
CA ARG A 72 20.87 5.60 -12.38
C ARG A 72 19.87 4.81 -13.21
N MET A 73 18.81 4.31 -12.56
CA MET A 73 17.75 3.54 -13.22
C MET A 73 17.09 4.33 -14.36
N ALA A 74 16.88 5.63 -14.16
CA ALA A 74 16.26 6.48 -15.18
C ALA A 74 17.11 6.57 -16.46
N VAL A 75 18.44 6.66 -16.32
CA VAL A 75 19.37 6.67 -17.47
C VAL A 75 19.38 5.34 -18.21
N GLU A 76 19.28 4.21 -17.49
CA GLU A 76 19.20 2.87 -18.10
C GLU A 76 17.85 2.63 -18.80
N LEU A 77 16.77 3.21 -18.27
CA LEU A 77 15.40 3.03 -18.75
C LEU A 77 15.05 3.98 -19.91
N ALA A 78 15.61 5.18 -19.96
CA ALA A 78 15.28 6.19 -20.98
C ALA A 78 15.44 5.68 -22.43
N PRO A 79 16.51 4.96 -22.82
CA PRO A 79 16.63 4.40 -24.17
C PRO A 79 15.52 3.41 -24.51
N LEU A 80 15.05 2.63 -23.54
CA LEU A 80 13.93 1.69 -23.76
C LEU A 80 12.63 2.45 -24.03
N LEU A 81 12.38 3.52 -23.27
CA LEU A 81 11.21 4.37 -23.50
C LEU A 81 11.27 5.14 -24.82
N ALA A 82 12.45 5.55 -25.26
CA ALA A 82 12.62 6.18 -26.56
C ALA A 82 12.32 5.22 -27.73
N VAL A 83 12.57 3.92 -27.55
CA VAL A 83 12.27 2.89 -28.56
C VAL A 83 10.81 2.45 -28.52
N ASP A 84 10.26 2.21 -27.32
CA ASP A 84 8.86 1.82 -27.14
C ASP A 84 7.91 2.98 -27.47
N ALA A 85 8.35 4.22 -27.27
CA ALA A 85 7.62 5.46 -27.50
C ALA A 85 6.16 5.47 -26.95
N PRO A 86 5.95 5.19 -25.64
CA PRO A 86 4.60 5.21 -25.07
C PRO A 86 4.05 6.64 -25.01
N ASP A 87 2.73 6.77 -25.13
CA ASP A 87 2.03 8.06 -24.99
C ASP A 87 2.06 8.62 -23.56
N LEU A 88 2.21 7.75 -22.56
CA LEU A 88 2.17 8.11 -21.14
C LEU A 88 2.94 7.12 -20.29
N VAL A 89 3.62 7.63 -19.25
CA VAL A 89 4.23 6.80 -18.20
C VAL A 89 3.54 6.98 -16.86
N ILE A 90 3.07 5.90 -16.23
CA ILE A 90 2.60 5.93 -14.84
C ILE A 90 3.68 5.33 -13.93
N CYS A 91 4.12 6.07 -12.92
CA CYS A 91 5.28 5.74 -12.10
C CYS A 91 4.98 5.74 -10.60
N ASP A 92 5.33 4.66 -9.92
CA ASP A 92 5.24 4.53 -8.47
C ASP A 92 6.01 5.63 -7.69
N ALA A 93 5.43 6.07 -6.57
CA ALA A 93 5.89 7.21 -5.77
C ALA A 93 7.24 7.01 -5.06
N ILE A 94 7.70 5.76 -4.90
CA ILE A 94 9.02 5.46 -4.31
C ILE A 94 10.01 4.88 -5.34
N THR A 95 9.51 4.43 -6.49
CA THR A 95 10.31 3.94 -7.62
C THR A 95 10.43 5.03 -8.69
N LEU A 96 11.02 6.17 -8.32
CA LEU A 96 10.98 7.44 -9.06
C LEU A 96 11.55 7.38 -10.49
N ALA A 97 12.33 6.35 -10.81
CA ALA A 97 13.05 6.20 -12.07
C ALA A 97 12.15 6.29 -13.30
N GLY A 98 10.92 5.78 -13.22
CA GLY A 98 10.00 5.78 -14.36
C GLY A 98 9.61 7.18 -14.82
N GLY A 99 9.20 8.03 -13.89
CA GLY A 99 8.86 9.43 -14.19
C GLY A 99 10.09 10.21 -14.67
N TRP A 100 11.27 9.96 -14.09
CA TRP A 100 12.50 10.65 -14.52
C TRP A 100 12.97 10.20 -15.89
N ALA A 101 12.85 8.91 -16.21
CA ALA A 101 13.12 8.39 -17.55
C ALA A 101 12.17 9.00 -18.59
N ALA A 102 10.88 9.12 -18.25
CA ALA A 102 9.89 9.79 -19.11
C ALA A 102 10.25 11.26 -19.36
N GLU A 103 10.65 12.00 -18.32
CA GLU A 103 11.11 13.39 -18.47
C GLU A 103 12.36 13.50 -19.36
N LEU A 104 13.32 12.56 -19.25
CA LEU A 104 14.53 12.55 -20.09
C LEU A 104 14.22 12.42 -21.59
N VAL A 105 13.13 11.74 -21.94
CA VAL A 105 12.71 11.52 -23.33
C VAL A 105 11.51 12.37 -23.76
N GLY A 106 11.02 13.26 -22.88
CA GLY A 106 9.93 14.18 -23.19
C GLY A 106 8.52 13.56 -23.21
N ILE A 107 8.31 12.44 -22.52
CA ILE A 107 7.00 11.76 -22.41
C ILE A 107 6.28 12.25 -21.14
N PRO A 108 4.97 12.58 -21.21
CA PRO A 108 4.21 12.96 -20.02
C PRO A 108 4.13 11.78 -19.03
N TRP A 109 4.09 12.09 -17.74
CA TRP A 109 4.02 11.06 -16.71
C TRP A 109 3.11 11.41 -15.54
N ILE A 110 2.57 10.39 -14.90
CA ILE A 110 1.70 10.45 -13.73
C ILE A 110 2.37 9.74 -12.57
N GLU A 111 2.39 10.37 -11.40
CA GLU A 111 2.84 9.73 -10.16
C GLU A 111 1.74 8.82 -9.61
N LEU A 112 2.08 7.60 -9.19
CA LEU A 112 1.17 6.63 -8.57
C LEU A 112 1.60 6.41 -7.12
N SER A 113 0.81 6.91 -6.18
CA SER A 113 0.90 6.56 -4.77
C SER A 113 0.06 5.30 -4.52
N PRO A 114 0.68 4.16 -4.16
CA PRO A 114 -0.06 2.92 -3.94
C PRO A 114 -0.80 2.90 -2.61
N HIS A 115 -0.51 3.84 -1.72
CA HIS A 115 -1.08 4.00 -0.39
C HIS A 115 -1.66 5.42 -0.25
N PRO A 116 -2.29 5.79 0.89
CA PRO A 116 -2.76 7.15 1.12
C PRO A 116 -1.65 8.18 0.94
N LEU A 117 -2.05 9.39 0.54
CA LEU A 117 -1.15 10.48 0.18
C LEU A 117 -0.23 10.83 1.36
N TYR A 118 1.03 10.43 1.20
CA TYR A 118 2.09 10.60 2.18
C TYR A 118 2.84 11.92 1.96
N GLU A 119 2.07 13.01 1.86
CA GLU A 119 2.57 14.37 1.67
C GLU A 119 2.13 15.25 2.83
N GLN A 120 3.09 15.96 3.45
CA GLN A 120 2.85 16.78 4.62
C GLN A 120 1.81 17.87 4.34
N SER A 121 0.82 17.98 5.23
CA SER A 121 -0.22 19.02 5.16
C SER A 121 -0.03 20.06 6.28
N ARG A 122 -0.42 21.30 6.01
CA ARG A 122 -0.52 22.37 7.03
C ARG A 122 -1.60 22.09 8.09
N GLY A 123 -2.58 21.24 7.74
CA GLY A 123 -3.71 20.88 8.60
C GLY A 123 -3.50 19.63 9.44
N LEU A 124 -2.47 18.82 9.13
CA LEU A 124 -2.21 17.54 9.79
C LEU A 124 -0.96 17.61 10.68
N PRO A 125 -0.85 16.76 11.73
CA PRO A 125 0.44 16.53 12.40
C PRO A 125 1.48 15.95 11.41
N PRO A 126 2.77 15.81 11.80
CA PRO A 126 3.74 15.15 10.95
C PRO A 126 3.26 13.77 10.52
N ILE A 127 3.20 13.54 9.21
CA ILE A 127 2.74 12.26 8.66
C ILE A 127 3.73 11.17 9.06
N GLY A 128 3.20 10.00 9.44
CA GLY A 128 3.99 8.90 9.97
C GLY A 128 4.06 8.87 11.50
N ALA A 129 3.68 9.95 12.19
CA ALA A 129 3.63 9.96 13.66
C ALA A 129 2.44 9.17 14.22
N GLY A 130 1.42 8.87 13.40
CA GLY A 130 0.20 8.20 13.86
C GLY A 130 -0.68 9.06 14.77
N LEU A 131 -0.42 10.36 14.83
CA LEU A 131 -1.13 11.30 15.70
C LEU A 131 -2.47 11.69 15.09
N ALA A 132 -3.51 11.78 15.91
CA ALA A 132 -4.76 12.42 15.53
C ALA A 132 -4.57 13.94 15.39
N VAL A 133 -5.35 14.55 14.49
CA VAL A 133 -5.37 16.01 14.29
C VAL A 133 -5.65 16.72 15.61
N GLY A 134 -4.81 17.71 15.93
CA GLY A 134 -4.93 18.49 17.16
C GLY A 134 -6.18 19.36 17.15
N THR A 135 -7.01 19.21 18.18
CA THR A 135 -8.22 20.02 18.38
C THR A 135 -7.94 21.24 19.28
N GLY A 136 -8.72 22.31 19.08
CA GLY A 136 -8.55 23.58 19.81
C GLY A 136 -7.20 24.28 19.57
N LEU A 137 -6.93 25.32 20.36
CA LEU A 137 -5.70 26.12 20.21
C LEU A 137 -4.43 25.33 20.57
N ARG A 138 -4.48 24.55 21.66
CA ARG A 138 -3.32 23.77 22.14
C ARG A 138 -2.95 22.64 21.17
N GLY A 139 -3.94 21.90 20.63
CA GLY A 139 -3.69 20.85 19.65
C GLY A 139 -3.10 21.38 18.35
N ARG A 140 -3.65 22.50 17.84
CA ARG A 140 -3.11 23.15 16.64
C ARG A 140 -1.68 23.66 16.83
N LEU A 141 -1.35 24.20 18.01
CA LEU A 141 0.01 24.62 18.34
C LEU A 141 0.97 23.42 18.40
N ARG A 142 0.57 22.33 19.06
CA ARG A 142 1.33 21.06 19.09
C ARG A 142 1.68 20.61 17.68
N ASP A 143 0.69 20.51 16.79
CA ASP A 143 0.91 20.02 15.43
C ASP A 143 1.85 20.94 14.65
N ARG A 144 1.73 22.26 14.82
CA ARG A 144 2.63 23.23 14.21
C ARG A 144 4.07 23.09 14.68
N VAL A 145 4.28 22.90 15.98
CA VAL A 145 5.62 22.70 16.57
C VAL A 145 6.22 21.40 16.06
N LEU A 146 5.46 20.30 16.08
CA LEU A 146 5.93 19.00 15.60
C LEU A 146 6.31 19.05 14.12
N ARG A 147 5.53 19.73 13.27
CA ARG A 147 5.91 19.94 11.85
C ARG A 147 7.20 20.74 11.71
N ALA A 148 7.39 21.77 12.52
CA ALA A 148 8.63 22.56 12.49
C ALA A 148 9.86 21.72 12.86
N LEU A 149 9.70 20.74 13.76
CA LEU A 149 10.76 19.80 14.13
C LEU A 149 11.08 18.78 13.02
N SER A 150 10.08 18.39 12.21
CA SER A 150 10.26 17.48 11.07
C SER A 150 10.77 18.18 9.79
N ALA A 151 10.57 19.49 9.65
CA ALA A 151 10.89 20.24 8.45
C ALA A 151 12.35 20.12 7.95
N PRO A 152 13.39 20.07 8.82
CA PRO A 152 14.78 19.90 8.35
C PRO A 152 15.03 18.56 7.65
N ALA A 153 14.42 17.47 8.15
CA ALA A 153 14.56 16.14 7.55
C ALA A 153 13.90 16.11 6.16
N GLU A 154 12.71 16.70 6.03
CA GLU A 154 12.05 16.85 4.73
C GLU A 154 12.85 17.71 3.75
N ALA A 155 13.41 18.83 4.23
CA ALA A 155 14.24 19.72 3.41
C ALA A 155 15.50 19.01 2.91
N ARG A 156 16.13 18.17 3.74
CA ARG A 156 17.26 17.32 3.36
C ARG A 156 16.87 16.32 2.28
N GLY A 157 15.74 15.62 2.44
CA GLY A 157 15.22 14.70 1.44
C GLY A 157 14.93 15.38 0.09
N ARG A 158 14.32 16.57 0.11
CA ARG A 158 14.11 17.39 -1.11
C ARG A 158 15.43 17.80 -1.76
N ALA A 159 16.43 18.18 -0.97
CA ALA A 159 17.74 18.55 -1.48
C ALA A 159 18.50 17.36 -2.11
N GLN A 160 18.45 16.18 -1.48
CA GLN A 160 19.02 14.94 -2.03
C GLN A 160 18.34 14.57 -3.36
N ARG A 161 17.00 14.63 -3.41
CA ARG A 161 16.23 14.37 -4.64
C ARG A 161 16.61 15.36 -5.76
N ALA A 162 16.69 16.65 -5.44
CA ALA A 162 17.06 17.68 -6.40
C ALA A 162 18.50 17.50 -6.92
N ALA A 163 19.44 17.07 -6.07
CA ALA A 163 20.81 16.78 -6.47
C ALA A 163 20.88 15.58 -7.43
N ALA A 164 20.18 14.48 -7.11
CA ALA A 164 20.12 13.30 -7.97
C ALA A 164 19.46 13.57 -9.33
N ARG A 165 18.44 14.43 -9.38
CA ARG A 165 17.84 14.86 -10.65
C ARG A 165 18.82 15.66 -11.50
N ARG A 166 19.54 16.61 -10.89
CA ARG A 166 20.55 17.41 -11.60
C ARG A 166 21.71 16.57 -12.13
N SER A 167 22.08 15.46 -11.46
CA SER A 167 23.19 14.61 -11.93
C SER A 167 22.88 13.88 -13.24
N ILE A 168 21.61 13.81 -13.66
CA ILE A 168 21.18 13.23 -14.93
C ILE A 168 20.64 14.29 -15.91
N GLY A 169 20.86 15.58 -15.62
CA GLY A 169 20.45 16.68 -16.50
C GLY A 169 19.00 17.13 -16.36
N LEU A 170 18.23 16.61 -15.39
CA LEU A 170 16.86 17.05 -15.13
C LEU A 170 16.80 18.30 -14.25
N SER A 171 15.66 18.98 -14.29
CA SER A 171 15.34 20.09 -13.39
C SER A 171 15.31 19.62 -11.92
N ALA A 172 15.53 20.54 -10.98
CA ALA A 172 15.54 20.20 -9.55
C ALA A 172 14.19 19.70 -9.01
N VAL A 173 13.09 20.10 -9.64
CA VAL A 173 11.71 19.84 -9.18
C VAL A 173 11.02 18.93 -10.20
N PRO A 174 10.47 17.78 -9.79
CA PRO A 174 9.70 16.92 -10.69
C PRO A 174 8.43 17.62 -11.17
N ALA A 175 8.02 17.33 -12.40
CA ALA A 175 6.84 17.92 -13.03
C ALA A 175 5.90 16.83 -13.58
N PRO A 176 5.28 16.01 -12.72
CA PRO A 176 4.23 15.09 -13.18
C PRO A 176 3.01 15.86 -13.71
N ALA A 177 2.33 15.29 -14.70
CA ALA A 177 1.08 15.82 -15.23
C ALA A 177 -0.08 15.64 -14.23
N ALA A 178 -0.07 14.54 -13.46
CA ALA A 178 -1.03 14.28 -12.40
C ALA A 178 -0.44 13.34 -11.33
N ARG A 179 -1.18 13.18 -10.23
CA ARG A 179 -0.94 12.15 -9.21
C ARG A 179 -2.18 11.31 -9.00
N PHE A 180 -2.00 10.01 -9.07
CA PHE A 180 -2.98 9.00 -8.67
C PHE A 180 -2.69 8.52 -7.25
N VAL A 181 -3.71 8.50 -6.41
CA VAL A 181 -3.66 7.94 -5.06
C VAL A 181 -4.59 6.74 -5.03
N ALA A 182 -4.00 5.55 -4.97
CA ALA A 182 -4.70 4.28 -5.09
C ALA A 182 -5.25 3.79 -3.74
N THR A 183 -6.10 4.59 -3.09
CA THR A 183 -6.69 4.24 -1.79
C THR A 183 -8.19 4.53 -1.75
N LEU A 184 -8.88 3.96 -0.75
CA LEU A 184 -10.24 4.34 -0.39
C LEU A 184 -10.23 5.76 0.20
N PRO A 185 -11.11 6.69 -0.26
CA PRO A 185 -11.20 8.03 0.30
C PRO A 185 -11.46 8.05 1.81
N GLY A 186 -12.17 7.07 2.36
CA GLY A 186 -12.38 6.91 3.81
C GLY A 186 -11.12 6.59 4.63
N LEU A 187 -9.98 6.29 3.98
CA LEU A 187 -8.67 6.16 4.63
C LEU A 187 -7.81 7.43 4.53
N GLU A 188 -8.28 8.46 3.82
CA GLU A 188 -7.63 9.76 3.79
C GLU A 188 -8.06 10.64 4.96
N GLU A 189 -7.13 11.48 5.40
CA GLU A 189 -7.42 12.50 6.39
C GLU A 189 -7.76 13.81 5.66
N PRO A 190 -8.84 14.52 6.05
CA PRO A 190 -9.19 15.80 5.47
C PRO A 190 -8.02 16.80 5.60
N ARG A 191 -7.57 17.33 4.47
CA ARG A 191 -6.48 18.31 4.41
C ARG A 191 -6.92 19.58 3.67
N PRO A 192 -6.63 20.78 4.21
CA PRO A 192 -7.03 22.06 3.62
C PRO A 192 -6.15 22.50 2.44
N ASP A 193 -5.16 21.71 2.09
CA ASP A 193 -4.12 21.94 1.08
C ASP A 193 -3.97 20.69 0.20
N TRP A 194 -5.09 20.03 -0.12
CA TRP A 194 -5.10 18.94 -1.10
C TRP A 194 -4.56 19.44 -2.45
N PRO A 195 -3.53 18.80 -3.05
CA PRO A 195 -2.98 19.27 -4.31
C PRO A 195 -3.99 19.15 -5.46
N SER A 196 -4.14 20.21 -6.26
CA SER A 196 -5.16 20.30 -7.31
C SER A 196 -5.01 19.28 -8.43
N TRP A 197 -3.81 18.74 -8.61
CA TRP A 197 -3.44 17.74 -9.63
C TRP A 197 -3.42 16.31 -9.06
N THR A 198 -3.97 16.10 -7.85
CA THR A 198 -4.03 14.80 -7.19
C THR A 198 -5.43 14.22 -7.19
N HIS A 199 -5.56 13.00 -7.73
CA HIS A 199 -6.81 12.26 -7.90
C HIS A 199 -6.80 10.99 -7.05
N LEU A 200 -7.80 10.83 -6.19
CA LEU A 200 -8.11 9.54 -5.58
C LEU A 200 -8.73 8.64 -6.63
N ILE A 201 -8.09 7.52 -6.95
CA ILE A 201 -8.53 6.61 -8.04
C ILE A 201 -9.06 5.26 -7.52
N GLY A 202 -9.18 5.13 -6.20
CA GLY A 202 -9.53 3.88 -5.53
C GLY A 202 -8.36 2.89 -5.49
N PRO A 203 -8.43 1.86 -4.64
CA PRO A 203 -7.42 0.82 -4.61
C PRO A 203 -7.37 0.05 -5.93
N GLN A 204 -6.16 -0.31 -6.36
CA GLN A 204 -5.94 -1.10 -7.57
C GLN A 204 -5.58 -2.53 -7.16
N PHE A 205 -6.50 -3.47 -7.37
CA PHE A 205 -6.34 -4.84 -6.92
C PHE A 205 -5.72 -5.74 -7.99
N PHE A 206 -4.90 -6.67 -7.53
CA PHE A 206 -4.36 -7.74 -8.34
C PHE A 206 -4.25 -9.02 -7.50
N GLU A 207 -4.71 -10.14 -8.05
CA GLU A 207 -4.60 -11.46 -7.44
C GLU A 207 -3.59 -12.31 -8.24
N PRO A 208 -2.45 -12.70 -7.62
CA PRO A 208 -1.36 -13.38 -8.32
C PRO A 208 -1.64 -14.86 -8.63
N THR A 209 -2.70 -15.42 -8.05
CA THR A 209 -3.16 -16.78 -8.28
C THR A 209 -4.67 -16.81 -8.57
N ASP A 210 -5.12 -17.87 -9.22
CA ASP A 210 -6.55 -18.22 -9.34
C ASP A 210 -6.98 -19.26 -8.30
N ASP A 211 -6.03 -19.82 -7.55
CA ASP A 211 -6.30 -20.77 -6.48
C ASP A 211 -7.14 -20.09 -5.39
N GLU A 212 -8.19 -20.78 -4.95
CA GLU A 212 -9.03 -20.30 -3.86
C GLU A 212 -8.66 -21.02 -2.57
N PHE A 213 -8.76 -20.31 -1.44
CA PHE A 213 -8.64 -20.95 -0.14
C PHE A 213 -9.82 -21.91 0.06
N PRO A 214 -9.58 -23.14 0.52
CA PRO A 214 -10.67 -23.91 1.11
C PRO A 214 -11.20 -23.12 2.30
N VAL A 215 -12.52 -22.99 2.42
CA VAL A 215 -13.15 -22.33 3.57
C VAL A 215 -13.23 -23.34 4.70
N PRO A 216 -12.67 -23.06 5.90
CA PRO A 216 -12.76 -23.98 7.02
C PRO A 216 -14.24 -24.28 7.36
N ALA A 217 -14.55 -25.54 7.66
CA ALA A 217 -15.89 -25.92 8.07
C ALA A 217 -16.24 -25.33 9.45
N GLY A 218 -17.53 -25.18 9.74
CA GLY A 218 -18.04 -24.69 11.04
C GLY A 218 -18.89 -23.41 10.93
N SER A 219 -19.50 -23.02 12.04
CA SER A 219 -20.42 -21.88 12.14
C SER A 219 -19.83 -20.66 12.85
N GLY A 220 -18.58 -20.73 13.31
CA GLY A 220 -17.89 -19.62 13.97
C GLY A 220 -17.51 -18.49 13.01
N PRO A 221 -17.10 -17.31 13.53
CA PRO A 221 -16.60 -16.24 12.67
C PRO A 221 -15.35 -16.70 11.90
N LEU A 222 -15.24 -16.24 10.66
CA LEU A 222 -14.09 -16.47 9.79
C LEU A 222 -13.07 -15.34 9.98
N ILE A 223 -11.91 -15.71 10.51
CA ILE A 223 -10.80 -14.78 10.77
C ILE A 223 -9.69 -15.06 9.78
N VAL A 224 -9.29 -14.03 9.04
CA VAL A 224 -8.18 -14.12 8.08
C VAL A 224 -6.94 -13.47 8.69
N VAL A 225 -5.87 -14.25 8.83
CA VAL A 225 -4.56 -13.77 9.29
C VAL A 225 -3.65 -13.59 8.09
N CYS A 226 -3.15 -12.38 7.90
CA CYS A 226 -2.26 -12.02 6.80
C CYS A 226 -1.03 -11.30 7.35
N PRO A 227 0.09 -12.01 7.54
CA PRO A 227 1.37 -11.39 7.84
C PRO A 227 1.77 -10.39 6.73
N SER A 228 2.51 -9.35 7.07
CA SER A 228 3.00 -8.40 6.07
C SER A 228 4.00 -9.07 5.13
N THR A 229 4.18 -8.55 3.91
CA THR A 229 5.28 -8.97 3.03
C THR A 229 6.62 -8.31 3.40
N ALA A 230 6.61 -7.31 4.28
CA ALA A 230 7.81 -6.65 4.79
C ALA A 230 8.37 -7.45 5.97
N GLN A 231 9.64 -7.90 5.89
CA GLN A 231 10.22 -8.93 6.75
C GLN A 231 10.29 -8.59 8.26
N SER A 232 10.23 -7.33 8.65
CA SER A 232 10.40 -6.93 10.05
C SER A 232 9.13 -7.15 10.90
N GLY A 233 9.19 -8.04 11.88
CA GLY A 233 8.14 -8.24 12.91
C GLY A 233 7.02 -9.21 12.54
N ASN A 234 7.08 -9.83 11.36
CA ASN A 234 6.05 -10.77 10.89
C ASN A 234 5.90 -12.01 11.77
N ASP A 235 7.02 -12.60 12.20
CA ASP A 235 6.98 -13.84 12.99
C ASP A 235 6.38 -13.61 14.38
N GLU A 236 6.66 -12.45 14.97
CA GLU A 236 6.07 -12.03 16.24
C GLU A 236 4.57 -11.80 16.10
N MET A 237 4.16 -11.10 15.04
CA MET A 237 2.77 -10.87 14.70
C MET A 237 2.00 -12.19 14.47
N ALA A 238 2.55 -13.09 13.66
CA ALA A 238 1.94 -14.38 13.33
C ALA A 238 1.79 -15.27 14.57
N ARG A 239 2.84 -15.32 15.41
CA ARG A 239 2.82 -16.09 16.67
C ARG A 239 1.81 -15.53 17.66
N ALA A 240 1.77 -14.20 17.84
CA ALA A 240 0.80 -13.56 18.72
C ALA A 240 -0.64 -13.79 18.23
N ALA A 241 -0.88 -13.62 16.91
CA ALA A 241 -2.19 -13.82 16.30
C ALA A 241 -2.66 -15.28 16.41
N LEU A 242 -1.86 -16.25 15.97
CA LEU A 242 -2.27 -17.65 15.97
C LEU A 242 -2.39 -18.22 17.39
N GLY A 243 -1.52 -17.81 18.32
CA GLY A 243 -1.66 -18.16 19.73
C GLY A 243 -2.92 -17.57 20.37
N ALA A 244 -3.27 -16.32 20.05
CA ALA A 244 -4.50 -15.69 20.54
C ALA A 244 -5.75 -16.40 19.98
N LEU A 245 -5.73 -16.76 18.71
CA LEU A 245 -6.83 -17.49 18.08
C LEU A 245 -6.94 -18.93 18.61
N ALA A 246 -5.83 -19.59 18.91
CA ALA A 246 -5.84 -20.91 19.55
C ALA A 246 -6.50 -20.83 20.94
N GLN A 247 -6.11 -19.85 21.76
CA GLN A 247 -6.71 -19.58 23.07
C GLN A 247 -8.22 -19.29 22.97
N LEU A 248 -8.64 -18.43 22.04
CA LEU A 248 -10.06 -18.12 21.84
C LEU A 248 -10.84 -19.34 21.32
N SER A 249 -10.23 -20.15 20.45
CA SER A 249 -10.88 -21.33 19.87
C SER A 249 -11.23 -22.42 20.90
N ALA A 250 -10.58 -22.40 22.08
CA ALA A 250 -10.92 -23.27 23.19
C ALA A 250 -12.25 -22.90 23.88
N ALA A 251 -12.72 -21.66 23.71
CA ALA A 251 -13.95 -21.16 24.33
C ALA A 251 -15.10 -20.96 23.33
N VAL A 252 -14.79 -20.55 22.10
CA VAL A 252 -15.77 -20.31 21.03
C VAL A 252 -15.30 -20.92 19.71
N PRO A 253 -16.20 -21.45 18.87
CA PRO A 253 -15.80 -21.96 17.57
C PRO A 253 -15.26 -20.82 16.71
N LEU A 254 -14.06 -20.99 16.13
CA LEU A 254 -13.44 -20.05 15.20
C LEU A 254 -13.02 -20.78 13.93
N ARG A 255 -13.12 -20.10 12.79
CA ARG A 255 -12.59 -20.57 11.50
C ARG A 255 -11.43 -19.67 11.13
N VAL A 256 -10.26 -20.23 10.84
CA VAL A 256 -9.05 -19.43 10.62
C VAL A 256 -8.42 -19.75 9.28
N VAL A 257 -8.17 -18.70 8.49
CA VAL A 257 -7.35 -18.79 7.28
C VAL A 257 -6.09 -17.96 7.46
N TYR A 258 -4.92 -18.60 7.33
CA TYR A 258 -3.63 -17.93 7.30
C TYR A 258 -3.17 -17.78 5.85
N SER A 259 -3.31 -16.56 5.33
CA SER A 259 -2.97 -16.22 3.95
C SER A 259 -1.55 -15.67 3.89
N ALA A 260 -0.60 -16.51 3.48
CA ALA A 260 0.80 -16.13 3.33
C ALA A 260 1.47 -16.90 2.19
N LEU A 261 2.62 -16.39 1.71
CA LEU A 261 3.43 -17.09 0.70
C LEU A 261 4.06 -18.37 1.26
N GLU A 262 4.35 -18.39 2.57
CA GLU A 262 4.93 -19.51 3.28
C GLU A 262 4.04 -19.90 4.47
N ALA A 263 3.94 -21.21 4.73
CA ALA A 263 3.26 -21.71 5.90
C ALA A 263 3.96 -21.20 7.17
N PRO A 264 3.22 -20.95 8.26
CA PRO A 264 3.84 -20.52 9.49
C PRO A 264 4.77 -21.62 10.03
N ALA A 265 6.03 -21.27 10.27
CA ALA A 265 7.04 -22.19 10.82
C ALA A 265 7.18 -22.03 12.34
N GLY A 266 7.41 -23.14 13.05
CA GLY A 266 7.75 -23.12 14.47
C GLY A 266 6.64 -22.60 15.39
N LEU A 267 5.38 -22.91 15.06
CA LEU A 267 4.24 -22.60 15.92
C LEU A 267 3.72 -23.86 16.59
N ASP A 268 3.82 -23.88 17.92
CA ASP A 268 3.35 -25.01 18.75
C ASP A 268 1.85 -24.90 19.08
N GLU A 269 1.27 -23.70 19.00
CA GLU A 269 -0.12 -23.42 19.33
C GLU A 269 -0.83 -22.76 18.15
N VAL A 270 -1.70 -23.52 17.48
CA VAL A 270 -2.52 -23.07 16.36
C VAL A 270 -3.99 -23.48 16.56
N PRO A 271 -4.95 -22.74 16.01
CA PRO A 271 -6.36 -23.14 16.02
C PRO A 271 -6.58 -24.49 15.32
N GLU A 272 -7.52 -25.30 15.80
CA GLU A 272 -7.84 -26.60 15.21
C GLU A 272 -8.35 -26.48 13.77
N ALA A 273 -9.22 -25.51 13.50
CA ALA A 273 -9.76 -25.21 12.17
C ALA A 273 -8.91 -24.16 11.42
N LEU A 274 -7.61 -24.43 11.27
CA LEU A 274 -6.67 -23.59 10.54
C LEU A 274 -6.43 -24.12 9.12
N ILE A 275 -6.61 -23.25 8.13
CA ILE A 275 -6.16 -23.46 6.75
C ILE A 275 -5.07 -22.45 6.46
N ALA A 276 -3.86 -22.92 6.13
CA ALA A 276 -2.72 -22.07 5.81
C ALA A 276 -2.27 -22.29 4.37
N GLY A 277 -2.00 -21.20 3.64
CA GLY A 277 -1.46 -21.29 2.29
C GLY A 277 -1.57 -20.00 1.48
N LEU A 278 -1.41 -20.17 0.17
CA LEU A 278 -1.58 -19.12 -0.82
C LEU A 278 -2.91 -19.32 -1.56
N GLY A 279 -3.67 -18.24 -1.71
CA GLY A 279 -4.93 -18.25 -2.41
C GLY A 279 -5.45 -16.82 -2.62
N ARG A 280 -6.56 -16.72 -3.35
CA ARG A 280 -7.24 -15.47 -3.65
C ARG A 280 -7.76 -14.77 -2.39
N GLN A 281 -7.20 -13.60 -2.10
CA GLN A 281 -7.57 -12.83 -0.92
C GLN A 281 -8.95 -12.20 -1.06
N ASP A 282 -9.30 -11.71 -2.25
CA ASP A 282 -10.61 -11.12 -2.52
C ASP A 282 -11.78 -12.09 -2.25
N ARG A 283 -11.61 -13.38 -2.55
CA ARG A 283 -12.61 -14.42 -2.31
C ARG A 283 -12.81 -14.76 -0.83
N ILE A 284 -11.71 -14.89 -0.09
CA ILE A 284 -11.80 -15.24 1.34
C ILE A 284 -12.23 -14.03 2.18
N LEU A 285 -11.78 -12.82 1.84
CA LEU A 285 -12.18 -11.59 2.53
C LEU A 285 -13.65 -11.26 2.34
N ALA A 286 -14.26 -11.60 1.20
CA ALA A 286 -15.71 -11.44 0.99
C ALA A 286 -16.58 -12.27 1.96
N GLN A 287 -15.98 -13.23 2.67
CA GLN A 287 -16.65 -14.11 3.64
C GLN A 287 -16.14 -13.90 5.07
N ALA A 288 -15.11 -13.07 5.25
CA ALA A 288 -14.43 -12.90 6.53
C ALA A 288 -15.19 -11.95 7.44
N ASP A 289 -15.16 -12.23 8.74
CA ASP A 289 -15.73 -11.36 9.78
C ASP A 289 -14.68 -10.41 10.37
N LEU A 290 -13.39 -10.79 10.27
CA LEU A 290 -12.27 -10.03 10.80
C LEU A 290 -10.98 -10.37 10.05
N VAL A 291 -10.12 -9.37 9.83
CA VAL A 291 -8.73 -9.58 9.41
C VAL A 291 -7.74 -9.24 10.53
N ILE A 292 -6.69 -10.03 10.70
CA ILE A 292 -5.52 -9.71 11.53
C ILE A 292 -4.32 -9.50 10.63
N CYS A 293 -3.65 -8.34 10.73
CA CYS A 293 -2.54 -8.04 9.83
C CYS A 293 -1.49 -7.06 10.37
N GLY A 294 -0.36 -6.97 9.66
CA GLY A 294 0.72 -6.03 9.97
C GLY A 294 0.45 -4.57 9.56
N GLY A 295 -0.67 -4.28 8.88
CA GLY A 295 -1.02 -2.91 8.48
C GLY A 295 -0.46 -2.46 7.13
N GLY A 296 -0.09 -3.39 6.24
CA GLY A 296 0.21 -3.05 4.85
C GLY A 296 -1.04 -2.56 4.12
N HIS A 297 -0.92 -1.44 3.39
CA HIS A 297 -2.07 -0.79 2.76
C HIS A 297 -2.86 -1.70 1.82
N GLY A 298 -2.18 -2.46 0.95
CA GLY A 298 -2.87 -3.29 -0.05
C GLY A 298 -3.86 -4.28 0.56
N LEU A 299 -3.50 -4.90 1.69
CA LEU A 299 -4.41 -5.79 2.41
C LEU A 299 -5.50 -5.02 3.15
N LEU A 300 -5.16 -3.93 3.85
CA LEU A 300 -6.16 -3.10 4.54
C LEU A 300 -7.21 -2.58 3.55
N ALA A 301 -6.79 -2.15 2.36
CA ALA A 301 -7.67 -1.71 1.31
C ALA A 301 -8.59 -2.83 0.81
N LYS A 302 -8.08 -4.07 0.62
CA LYS A 302 -8.92 -5.23 0.27
C LYS A 302 -9.95 -5.54 1.35
N ALA A 303 -9.52 -5.65 2.60
CA ALA A 303 -10.39 -5.98 3.73
C ALA A 303 -11.49 -4.92 3.92
N LEU A 304 -11.12 -3.64 3.95
CA LEU A 304 -12.07 -2.55 4.12
C LEU A 304 -12.99 -2.39 2.91
N SER A 305 -12.53 -2.69 1.69
CA SER A 305 -13.42 -2.72 0.51
C SER A 305 -14.46 -3.83 0.58
N ALA A 306 -14.16 -4.93 1.28
CA ALA A 306 -15.10 -6.00 1.58
C ALA A 306 -15.96 -5.71 2.82
N GLY A 307 -15.81 -4.54 3.47
CA GLY A 307 -16.52 -4.20 4.70
C GLY A 307 -16.01 -4.95 5.94
N VAL A 308 -14.81 -5.53 5.87
CA VAL A 308 -14.23 -6.35 6.95
C VAL A 308 -13.34 -5.47 7.85
N PRO A 309 -13.61 -5.42 9.17
CA PRO A 309 -12.79 -4.68 10.12
C PRO A 309 -11.46 -5.39 10.39
N ALA A 310 -10.51 -4.67 10.99
CA ALA A 310 -9.14 -5.16 11.17
C ALA A 310 -8.61 -5.07 12.62
N VAL A 311 -7.90 -6.12 13.06
CA VAL A 311 -6.93 -6.01 14.15
C VAL A 311 -5.55 -5.81 13.52
N VAL A 312 -4.96 -4.65 13.75
CA VAL A 312 -3.69 -4.25 13.11
C VAL A 312 -2.57 -4.30 14.14
N ILE A 313 -1.56 -5.11 13.88
CA ILE A 313 -0.35 -5.26 14.70
C ILE A 313 0.81 -4.64 13.91
N PRO A 314 0.96 -3.30 13.92
CA PRO A 314 1.90 -2.64 13.03
C PRO A 314 3.35 -2.93 13.40
N GLY A 315 4.17 -3.24 12.41
CA GLY A 315 5.62 -3.32 12.55
C GLY A 315 6.24 -1.92 12.68
N GLY A 316 6.50 -1.24 11.57
CA GLY A 316 7.10 0.09 11.55
C GLY A 316 6.82 0.85 10.27
N GLY A 317 7.29 2.10 10.19
CA GLY A 317 7.10 2.94 9.00
C GLY A 317 5.63 3.32 8.77
N ASP A 318 5.17 3.17 7.53
CA ASP A 318 3.82 3.49 7.07
C ASP A 318 2.73 2.64 7.74
N GLN A 319 3.04 1.39 8.11
CA GLN A 319 2.14 0.48 8.82
C GLN A 319 1.61 1.10 10.12
N TRP A 320 2.44 1.88 10.82
CA TRP A 320 2.02 2.58 12.05
C TRP A 320 0.95 3.63 11.76
N GLU A 321 1.19 4.49 10.75
CA GLU A 321 0.24 5.52 10.35
C GLU A 321 -1.08 4.90 9.87
N LEU A 322 -1.02 3.84 9.08
CA LEU A 322 -2.19 3.11 8.59
C LEU A 322 -2.99 2.47 9.72
N ALA A 323 -2.33 1.79 10.67
CA ALA A 323 -2.99 1.23 11.84
C ALA A 323 -3.71 2.31 12.66
N CYS A 324 -3.08 3.48 12.82
CA CYS A 324 -3.71 4.61 13.49
C CYS A 324 -4.91 5.17 12.72
N ARG A 325 -4.84 5.27 11.39
CA ARG A 325 -5.96 5.70 10.54
C ARG A 325 -7.15 4.77 10.67
N VAL A 326 -6.92 3.45 10.55
CA VAL A 326 -7.96 2.42 10.71
C VAL A 326 -8.62 2.52 12.07
N GLN A 327 -7.83 2.66 13.15
CA GLN A 327 -8.37 2.82 14.50
C GLN A 327 -9.17 4.13 14.65
N ARG A 328 -8.68 5.25 14.10
CA ARG A 328 -9.39 6.54 14.16
C ARG A 328 -10.71 6.52 13.38
N ALA A 329 -10.74 5.81 12.26
CA ALA A 329 -11.94 5.62 11.46
C ALA A 329 -12.96 4.67 12.12
N GLY A 330 -12.57 4.01 13.22
CA GLY A 330 -13.42 3.05 13.93
C GLY A 330 -13.57 1.71 13.22
N ALA A 331 -12.78 1.43 12.18
CA ALA A 331 -12.84 0.19 11.39
C ALA A 331 -11.84 -0.87 11.86
N GLY A 332 -11.21 -0.66 13.02
CA GLY A 332 -10.32 -1.66 13.60
C GLY A 332 -9.67 -1.25 14.91
N VAL A 333 -8.90 -2.16 15.47
CA VAL A 333 -8.13 -1.98 16.71
C VAL A 333 -6.65 -2.15 16.41
N ARG A 334 -5.81 -1.24 16.91
CA ARG A 334 -4.35 -1.37 16.82
C ARG A 334 -3.81 -2.03 18.08
N VAL A 335 -2.98 -3.06 17.93
CA VAL A 335 -2.30 -3.77 19.02
C VAL A 335 -0.79 -3.57 18.91
N ARG A 336 -0.15 -3.07 19.97
CA ARG A 336 1.31 -2.94 20.08
C ARG A 336 1.73 -2.91 21.56
N PRO A 337 2.73 -3.70 22.00
CA PRO A 337 3.51 -4.69 21.22
C PRO A 337 2.64 -5.88 20.75
N ALA A 338 3.24 -6.79 19.97
CA ALA A 338 2.56 -8.00 19.47
C ALA A 338 2.39 -9.01 20.62
N ASP A 339 1.40 -8.75 21.46
CA ASP A 339 1.10 -9.55 22.66
C ASP A 339 -0.14 -10.41 22.45
N ARG A 340 -0.07 -11.67 22.88
CA ARG A 340 -1.14 -12.66 22.68
C ARG A 340 -2.46 -12.23 23.33
N ASP A 341 -2.43 -11.86 24.60
CA ASP A 341 -3.64 -11.53 25.36
C ASP A 341 -4.26 -10.23 24.82
N ALA A 342 -3.43 -9.26 24.45
CA ALA A 342 -3.88 -8.03 23.80
C ALA A 342 -4.54 -8.30 22.44
N VAL A 343 -4.00 -9.24 21.65
CA VAL A 343 -4.62 -9.65 20.38
C VAL A 343 -5.95 -10.37 20.64
N ALA A 344 -6.02 -11.29 21.60
CA ALA A 344 -7.26 -11.99 21.94
C ALA A 344 -8.36 -11.01 22.37
N ALA A 345 -8.02 -10.04 23.22
CA ALA A 345 -8.94 -8.99 23.65
C ALA A 345 -9.39 -8.08 22.48
N ALA A 346 -8.48 -7.76 21.56
CA ALA A 346 -8.82 -6.96 20.38
C ALA A 346 -9.74 -7.72 19.42
N VAL A 347 -9.50 -9.01 19.18
CA VAL A 347 -10.36 -9.88 18.37
C VAL A 347 -11.77 -9.94 18.96
N GLY A 348 -11.89 -10.24 20.27
CA GLY A 348 -13.20 -10.26 20.95
C GLY A 348 -13.92 -8.92 20.82
N ARG A 349 -13.23 -7.81 21.10
CA ARG A 349 -13.82 -6.47 20.98
C ARG A 349 -14.34 -6.14 19.59
N VAL A 350 -13.62 -6.52 18.53
CA VAL A 350 -14.04 -6.23 17.16
C VAL A 350 -15.22 -7.11 16.73
N LEU A 351 -15.25 -8.37 17.16
CA LEU A 351 -16.35 -9.29 16.86
C LEU A 351 -17.63 -8.98 17.66
N ASP A 352 -17.51 -8.49 18.89
CA ASP A 352 -18.65 -8.17 19.76
C ASP A 352 -19.33 -6.83 19.44
N ASP A 353 -18.60 -5.88 18.83
CA ASP A 353 -19.11 -4.54 18.50
C ASP A 353 -19.33 -4.40 16.97
N PRO A 354 -20.59 -4.45 16.49
CA PRO A 354 -20.89 -4.32 15.06
C PRO A 354 -20.52 -2.93 14.49
N GLY A 355 -20.23 -1.95 15.35
CA GLY A 355 -19.74 -0.63 14.94
C GLY A 355 -18.47 -0.70 14.10
N TYR A 356 -17.59 -1.68 14.34
CA TYR A 356 -16.37 -1.87 13.54
C TYR A 356 -16.69 -2.28 12.10
N ALA A 357 -17.58 -3.25 11.91
CA ALA A 357 -18.01 -3.69 10.59
C ALA A 357 -18.79 -2.58 9.85
N GLN A 358 -19.63 -1.83 10.57
CA GLN A 358 -20.35 -0.68 10.01
C GLN A 358 -19.37 0.43 9.55
N ALA A 359 -18.33 0.71 10.32
CA ALA A 359 -17.29 1.66 9.94
C ALA A 359 -16.49 1.17 8.72
N ALA A 360 -16.13 -0.11 8.66
CA ALA A 360 -15.46 -0.70 7.50
C ALA A 360 -16.35 -0.60 6.24
N ALA A 361 -17.64 -0.90 6.35
CA ALA A 361 -18.60 -0.75 5.25
C ALA A 361 -18.79 0.73 4.82
N ALA A 362 -18.78 1.67 5.77
CA ALA A 362 -18.83 3.10 5.48
C ALA A 362 -17.58 3.55 4.70
N ILE A 363 -16.39 3.06 5.06
CA ILE A 363 -15.16 3.29 4.30
C ILE A 363 -15.27 2.67 2.91
N ALA A 364 -15.78 1.44 2.78
CA ALA A 364 -15.99 0.79 1.48
C ALA A 364 -16.83 1.65 0.53
N ALA A 365 -17.93 2.20 1.03
CA ALA A 365 -18.86 3.03 0.25
C ALA A 365 -18.21 4.30 -0.32
N THR A 366 -17.12 4.79 0.28
CA THR A 366 -16.38 5.96 -0.23
C THR A 366 -15.69 5.72 -1.57
N VAL A 367 -15.59 4.48 -2.05
CA VAL A 367 -15.06 4.19 -3.41
C VAL A 367 -15.81 4.93 -4.51
N SER A 368 -17.09 5.25 -4.28
CA SER A 368 -17.91 6.07 -5.18
C SER A 368 -17.41 7.51 -5.37
N GLN A 369 -16.51 7.99 -4.50
CA GLN A 369 -15.92 9.33 -4.54
C GLN A 369 -14.58 9.36 -5.30
N THR A 370 -14.22 8.26 -5.97
CA THR A 370 -12.97 8.15 -6.72
C THR A 370 -13.13 8.60 -8.17
N HIS A 371 -12.03 9.01 -8.78
CA HIS A 371 -11.93 9.36 -10.19
C HIS A 371 -11.60 8.12 -11.01
N ASP A 372 -12.01 8.12 -12.28
CA ASP A 372 -11.53 7.12 -13.23
C ASP A 372 -10.10 7.46 -13.69
N PRO A 373 -9.07 6.67 -13.35
CA PRO A 373 -7.70 6.89 -13.80
C PRO A 373 -7.55 6.84 -15.32
N VAL A 374 -8.36 6.05 -16.05
CA VAL A 374 -8.29 5.94 -17.50
C VAL A 374 -8.72 7.26 -18.14
N LEU A 375 -9.86 7.81 -17.70
CA LEU A 375 -10.35 9.11 -18.21
C LEU A 375 -9.43 10.27 -17.86
N VAL A 376 -8.76 10.24 -16.70
CA VAL A 376 -7.78 11.27 -16.35
C VAL A 376 -6.53 11.15 -17.23
N ALA A 377 -6.03 9.93 -17.46
CA ALA A 377 -4.86 9.68 -18.29
C ALA A 377 -5.10 10.03 -19.76
N HIS A 378 -6.22 9.62 -20.35
CA HIS A 378 -6.56 9.95 -21.75
C HIS A 378 -6.61 11.46 -21.97
N ARG A 379 -7.19 12.23 -21.05
CA ARG A 379 -7.19 13.70 -21.11
C ARG A 379 -5.79 14.29 -21.10
N ILE A 380 -4.89 13.76 -20.27
CA ILE A 380 -3.49 14.22 -20.20
C ILE A 380 -2.76 13.94 -21.52
N ILE A 381 -3.02 12.79 -22.15
CA ILE A 381 -2.46 12.45 -23.46
C ILE A 381 -2.99 13.41 -24.52
N GLU A 382 -4.30 13.67 -24.54
CA GLU A 382 -4.93 14.62 -25.47
C GLU A 382 -4.40 16.06 -25.31
N GLU A 383 -4.15 16.51 -24.08
CA GLU A 383 -3.60 17.84 -23.79
C GLU A 383 -2.11 17.98 -24.14
N ALA A 384 -1.39 16.85 -24.29
CA ALA A 384 0.04 16.82 -24.63
C ALA A 384 0.31 16.69 -26.14
N ALA A 385 -0.68 16.26 -26.92
CA ALA A 385 -0.64 16.15 -28.39
C ALA A 385 -0.86 17.51 -29.07
#